data_AF-A0A0X8JIW8-F1
#
_entry.id   AF-A0A0X8JIW8-F1
#
_cell.length_a   1.000
_cell.length_b   1.000
_cell.length_c   1.000
_cell.angle_alpha   90.00
_cell.angle_beta   90.00
_cell.angle_gamma   90.00
#
_symmetry.space_group_name_H-M   'P 1'
#
loop_
_entity.id
_entity.type
_entity.pdbx_description
1 polymer ?
#
loop_
_entity_poly.entity_id
_entity_poly.type
_entity_poly.pdbx_seq_one_letter_code
_entity_poly.pdbx_strand_id
1 'polypeptide(L)'
;MPQVAARINDDQERWLKDYFRTKSAGAEFILPWAVDTFFRAITSIKHMFSAAELKTIVEAHKDMKLMPDHTRLSYLLLRVTDACDVNNVHLRHGASKSSLESKLKGLDDTQATALMVWASAFWVSRNCSAENMDEYIRAY
;
A
#
# COMPACT_ATOMS: atom_id res chain seq x y z
N MET A 1 15.63 -20.94 10.13
CA MET A 1 14.83 -20.10 9.23
C MET A 1 14.83 -18.68 9.79
N PRO A 2 15.05 -17.63 9.00
CA PRO A 2 14.89 -16.26 9.50
C PRO A 2 13.45 -16.09 9.99
N GLN A 3 13.27 -15.67 11.24
CA GLN A 3 11.95 -15.38 11.79
C GLN A 3 11.40 -14.11 11.14
N VAL A 4 10.18 -14.18 10.61
CA VAL A 4 9.43 -13.01 10.16
C VAL A 4 8.93 -12.28 11.41
N ALA A 5 9.61 -11.20 11.80
CA ALA A 5 9.12 -10.32 12.86
C ALA A 5 8.05 -9.40 12.27
N ALA A 6 6.77 -9.76 12.47
CA ALA A 6 5.66 -8.88 12.13
C ALA A 6 5.75 -7.59 12.97
N ARG A 7 5.64 -6.44 12.31
CA ARG A 7 5.56 -5.15 13.00
C ARG A 7 4.11 -4.91 13.38
N ILE A 8 3.85 -4.93 14.68
CA ILE A 8 2.56 -4.64 15.28
C ILE A 8 2.74 -3.53 16.31
N ASN A 9 1.71 -2.73 16.55
CA ASN A 9 1.71 -1.76 17.65
C ASN A 9 1.25 -2.41 18.97
N ASP A 10 1.35 -1.67 20.08
CA ASP A 10 1.03 -2.19 21.42
C ASP A 10 -0.43 -2.64 21.55
N ASP A 11 -1.35 -1.96 20.86
CA ASP A 11 -2.78 -2.31 20.88
C ASP A 11 -3.05 -3.60 20.11
N GLN A 12 -2.43 -3.77 18.95
CA GLN A 12 -2.49 -5.02 18.17
C GLN A 12 -1.83 -6.18 18.91
N GLU A 13 -0.73 -5.92 19.61
CA GLU A 13 -0.09 -6.92 20.46
C GLU A 13 -1.00 -7.35 21.62
N ARG A 14 -1.65 -6.39 22.29
CA ARG A 14 -2.61 -6.65 23.36
C ARG A 14 -3.77 -7.49 22.84
N TRP A 15 -4.39 -7.07 21.75
CA TRP A 15 -5.47 -7.81 21.10
C TRP A 15 -5.05 -9.24 20.73
N LEU A 16 -3.84 -9.44 20.16
CA LEU A 16 -3.35 -10.80 19.87
C LEU A 16 -3.24 -11.67 21.12
N LYS A 17 -2.77 -11.13 22.25
CA LYS A 17 -2.65 -11.86 23.52
C LYS A 17 -4.01 -12.17 24.16
N ASP A 18 -4.99 -11.29 23.96
CA ASP A 18 -6.34 -11.46 24.53
C ASP A 18 -7.14 -12.55 23.79
N TYR A 19 -6.94 -12.68 22.48
CA TYR A 19 -7.71 -13.59 21.63
C TYR A 19 -6.99 -14.90 21.27
N PHE A 20 -5.65 -14.93 21.30
CA PHE A 20 -4.86 -16.10 20.92
C PHE A 20 -3.93 -16.53 22.05
N ARG A 21 -3.76 -17.85 22.21
CA ARG A 21 -2.86 -18.44 23.22
C ARG A 21 -1.40 -18.00 23.04
N THR A 22 -0.97 -17.74 21.81
CA THR A 22 0.38 -17.24 21.49
C THR A 22 0.30 -16.25 20.33
N LYS A 23 1.30 -15.34 20.24
CA LYS A 23 1.44 -14.43 19.10
C LYS A 23 1.55 -15.19 17.77
N SER A 24 2.28 -16.31 17.76
CA SER A 24 2.45 -17.15 16.57
C SER A 24 1.13 -17.74 16.10
N ALA A 25 0.29 -18.23 17.01
CA ALA A 25 -1.02 -18.76 16.66
C ALA A 25 -1.90 -17.67 16.03
N GLY A 26 -1.92 -16.46 16.58
CA GLY A 26 -2.65 -15.35 15.98
C GLY A 26 -2.13 -14.97 14.58
N ALA A 27 -0.81 -14.95 14.41
CA ALA A 27 -0.19 -14.69 13.10
C ALA A 27 -0.55 -15.76 12.07
N GLU A 28 -0.58 -17.04 12.45
CA GLU A 28 -0.97 -18.15 11.58
C GLU A 28 -2.41 -18.02 11.04
N PHE A 29 -3.33 -17.44 11.81
CA PHE A 29 -4.71 -17.20 11.36
C PHE A 29 -4.87 -15.91 10.56
N ILE A 30 -4.22 -14.82 10.99
CA ILE A 30 -4.44 -13.50 10.40
C ILE A 30 -3.68 -13.32 9.10
N LEU A 31 -2.47 -13.89 8.98
CA LEU A 31 -1.66 -13.71 7.77
C LEU A 31 -2.36 -14.25 6.51
N PRO A 32 -2.92 -15.47 6.48
CA PRO A 32 -3.70 -15.94 5.32
C PRO A 32 -4.86 -15.01 4.98
N TRP A 33 -5.62 -14.57 5.99
CA TRP A 33 -6.73 -13.64 5.80
C TRP A 33 -6.27 -12.27 5.26
N ALA A 34 -5.15 -11.75 5.74
CA ALA A 34 -4.59 -10.48 5.26
C ALA A 34 -4.15 -10.58 3.80
N VAL A 35 -3.55 -11.70 3.39
CA VAL A 35 -3.17 -11.97 2.00
C VAL A 35 -4.41 -12.05 1.11
N ASP A 36 -5.43 -12.81 1.51
CA ASP A 36 -6.68 -12.92 0.75
C ASP A 36 -7.40 -11.56 0.64
N THR A 37 -7.45 -10.80 1.73
CA THR A 37 -8.06 -9.47 1.77
C THR A 37 -7.32 -8.49 0.86
N PHE A 38 -5.98 -8.51 0.89
CA PHE A 38 -5.14 -7.71 0.00
C PHE A 38 -5.47 -7.96 -1.48
N PHE A 39 -5.49 -9.23 -1.92
CA PHE A 39 -5.75 -9.54 -3.33
C PHE A 39 -7.17 -9.20 -3.76
N ARG A 40 -8.17 -9.43 -2.89
CA ARG A 40 -9.57 -9.02 -3.14
C ARG A 40 -9.66 -7.50 -3.31
N ALA A 41 -9.04 -6.75 -2.40
CA ALA A 41 -9.04 -5.28 -2.44
C ALA A 41 -8.37 -4.75 -3.72
N ILE A 42 -7.17 -5.22 -4.06
CA ILE A 42 -6.47 -4.82 -5.31
C ILE A 42 -7.30 -5.16 -6.54
N THR A 43 -7.85 -6.37 -6.62
CA THR A 43 -8.66 -6.81 -7.76
C THR A 43 -9.88 -5.91 -7.96
N SER A 44 -10.51 -5.47 -6.86
CA SER A 44 -11.68 -4.58 -6.91
C SER A 44 -11.38 -3.19 -7.50
N ILE A 45 -10.12 -2.74 -7.45
CA ILE A 45 -9.69 -1.41 -7.92
C ILE A 45 -8.75 -1.45 -9.13
N LYS A 46 -8.54 -2.63 -9.73
CA LYS A 46 -7.58 -2.87 -10.81
C LYS A 46 -7.76 -1.98 -12.04
N HIS A 47 -9.00 -1.59 -12.35
CA HIS A 47 -9.33 -0.76 -13.53
C HIS A 47 -9.62 0.70 -13.19
N MET A 48 -9.43 1.11 -11.94
CA MET A 48 -9.76 2.46 -11.50
C MET A 48 -8.72 3.50 -11.94
N PHE A 49 -7.45 3.11 -11.97
CA PHE A 49 -6.31 4.00 -12.21
C PHE A 49 -5.69 3.75 -13.58
N SER A 50 -5.30 4.84 -14.25
CA SER A 50 -4.45 4.79 -15.43
C SER A 50 -3.01 4.43 -15.07
N ALA A 51 -2.21 4.02 -16.06
CA ALA A 51 -0.80 3.72 -15.84
C ALA A 51 -0.02 4.93 -15.27
N ALA A 52 -0.31 6.16 -15.74
CA ALA A 52 0.30 7.38 -15.23
C ALA A 52 -0.04 7.64 -13.75
N GLU A 53 -1.29 7.43 -13.37
CA GLU A 53 -1.76 7.53 -11.98
C GLU A 53 -1.07 6.47 -11.10
N LEU A 54 -0.97 5.23 -11.57
CA LEU A 54 -0.28 4.15 -10.86
C LEU A 54 1.22 4.45 -10.67
N LYS A 55 1.91 4.95 -11.69
CA LYS A 55 3.32 5.42 -11.55
C LYS A 55 3.45 6.49 -10.48
N THR A 56 2.53 7.46 -10.49
CA THR A 56 2.50 8.55 -9.51
C THR A 56 2.32 8.01 -8.09
N ILE A 57 1.42 7.05 -7.90
CA ILE A 57 1.21 6.40 -6.60
C ILE A 57 2.45 5.62 -6.17
N VAL A 58 3.06 4.83 -7.06
CA VAL A 58 4.30 4.08 -6.74
C VAL A 58 5.43 5.03 -6.35
N GLU A 59 5.73 6.04 -7.15
CA GLU A 59 6.80 7.00 -6.86
C GLU A 59 6.53 7.80 -5.57
N ALA A 60 5.26 8.10 -5.25
CA ALA A 60 4.89 8.71 -3.98
C ALA A 60 5.25 7.82 -2.78
N HIS A 61 5.45 6.51 -2.93
CA HIS A 61 5.84 5.60 -1.85
C HIS A 61 7.34 5.30 -1.78
N LYS A 62 8.15 5.98 -2.60
CA LYS A 62 9.59 5.87 -2.57
C LYS A 62 10.17 6.33 -1.22
N ASP A 63 11.18 5.60 -0.75
CA ASP A 63 11.91 5.85 0.51
C ASP A 63 11.00 5.89 1.76
N MET A 64 9.81 5.28 1.67
CA MET A 64 8.84 5.25 2.77
C MET A 64 8.83 3.89 3.46
N LYS A 65 8.71 3.92 4.78
CA LYS A 65 8.44 2.75 5.61
C LYS A 65 6.97 2.76 6.04
N LEU A 66 6.16 1.86 5.50
CA LEU A 66 4.77 1.72 5.93
C LEU A 66 4.73 1.15 7.37
N MET A 67 4.02 1.85 8.25
CA MET A 67 3.86 1.49 9.66
C MET A 67 2.39 1.11 9.95
N PRO A 68 2.09 0.38 11.04
CA PRO A 68 0.73 -0.09 11.32
C PRO A 68 -0.33 1.02 11.45
N ASP A 69 0.07 2.23 11.79
CA ASP A 69 -0.77 3.44 11.87
C ASP A 69 -0.98 4.14 10.52
N HIS A 70 -0.25 3.73 9.47
CA HIS A 70 -0.31 4.29 8.12
C HIS A 70 -1.31 3.53 7.21
N THR A 71 -2.28 2.81 7.78
CA THR A 71 -3.21 1.92 7.05
C THR A 71 -4.60 2.53 6.87
N ARG A 72 -4.67 3.83 6.53
CA ARG A 72 -5.94 4.55 6.33
C ARG A 72 -5.91 5.40 5.08
N LEU A 73 -7.08 5.63 4.50
CA LEU A 73 -7.28 6.48 3.33
C LEU A 73 -6.69 7.88 3.53
N SER A 74 -6.87 8.47 4.72
CA SER A 74 -6.34 9.80 5.04
C SER A 74 -4.83 9.87 4.87
N TYR A 75 -4.11 8.81 5.22
CA TYR A 75 -2.66 8.74 5.06
C TYR A 75 -2.26 8.60 3.58
N LEU A 76 -2.96 7.75 2.82
CA LEU A 76 -2.76 7.62 1.38
C LEU A 76 -2.95 8.97 0.67
N LEU A 77 -4.03 9.68 0.99
CA LEU A 77 -4.32 11.01 0.42
C LEU A 77 -3.23 12.01 0.75
N LEU A 78 -2.85 12.12 2.03
CA LEU A 78 -1.75 12.99 2.46
C LEU A 78 -0.49 12.68 1.65
N ARG A 79 -0.11 11.40 1.56
CA ARG A 79 1.15 11.00 0.94
C ARG A 79 1.20 11.31 -0.55
N VAL A 80 0.14 10.98 -1.28
CA VAL A 80 0.07 11.22 -2.73
C VAL A 80 -0.03 12.72 -3.03
N THR A 81 -0.83 13.47 -2.24
CA THR A 81 -0.94 14.92 -2.39
C THR A 81 0.38 15.62 -2.14
N ASP A 82 1.10 15.30 -1.05
CA ASP A 82 2.41 15.88 -0.76
C ASP A 82 3.42 15.59 -1.86
N ALA A 83 3.46 14.36 -2.38
CA ALA A 83 4.33 13.99 -3.50
C ALA A 83 3.97 14.77 -4.78
N CYS A 84 2.69 15.04 -5.00
CA CYS A 84 2.24 15.84 -6.13
C CYS A 84 2.60 17.32 -5.96
N ASP A 85 2.44 17.88 -4.77
CA ASP A 85 2.61 19.31 -4.51
C ASP A 85 4.07 19.72 -4.34
N VAL A 86 4.86 18.93 -3.61
CA VAL A 86 6.26 19.23 -3.33
C VAL A 86 7.16 18.83 -4.50
N ASN A 87 6.93 17.64 -5.05
CA ASN A 87 7.85 17.03 -6.01
C ASN A 87 7.33 17.04 -7.45
N ASN A 88 6.09 17.50 -7.68
CA ASN A 88 5.45 17.50 -9.00
C ASN A 88 5.42 16.11 -9.66
N VAL A 89 5.30 15.04 -8.87
CA VAL A 89 5.41 13.65 -9.36
C VAL A 89 4.35 13.35 -10.43
N HIS A 90 3.12 13.84 -10.24
CA HIS A 90 2.05 13.69 -11.22
C HIS A 90 2.41 14.28 -12.60
N LEU A 91 3.11 15.42 -12.65
CA LEU A 91 3.55 16.02 -13.92
C LEU A 91 4.60 15.15 -14.61
N ARG A 92 5.52 14.54 -13.85
CA ARG A 92 6.57 13.67 -14.41
C ARG A 92 5.98 12.44 -15.11
N HIS A 93 4.87 11.92 -14.62
CA HIS A 93 4.21 10.74 -15.19
C HIS A 93 3.03 11.08 -16.11
N GLY A 94 2.66 12.36 -16.25
CA GLY A 94 1.54 12.80 -17.07
C GLY A 94 0.16 12.48 -16.47
N ALA A 95 0.06 12.40 -15.13
CA ALA A 95 -1.20 12.18 -14.43
C ALA A 95 -1.90 13.50 -14.08
N SER A 96 -3.24 13.52 -14.15
CA SER A 96 -4.04 14.63 -13.62
C SER A 96 -4.17 14.51 -12.10
N LYS A 97 -3.68 15.51 -11.36
CA LYS A 97 -3.78 15.56 -9.89
C LYS A 97 -5.23 15.47 -9.41
N SER A 98 -6.14 16.22 -10.03
CA SER A 98 -7.55 16.26 -9.63
C SER A 98 -8.28 14.94 -9.91
N SER A 99 -7.99 14.29 -11.04
CA SER A 99 -8.48 12.94 -11.35
C SER A 99 -8.00 11.94 -10.30
N LEU A 100 -6.69 11.94 -10.04
CA LEU A 100 -6.06 11.05 -9.07
C LEU A 100 -6.67 11.22 -7.68
N GLU A 101 -6.76 12.45 -7.19
CA GLU A 101 -7.33 12.76 -5.88
C GLU A 101 -8.81 12.33 -5.77
N SER A 102 -9.62 12.58 -6.80
CA SER A 102 -11.02 12.17 -6.83
C SER A 102 -11.18 10.66 -6.78
N LYS A 103 -10.32 9.91 -7.47
CA LYS A 103 -10.34 8.44 -7.45
C LYS A 103 -9.90 7.90 -6.10
N LEU A 104 -8.83 8.45 -5.52
CA LEU A 104 -8.34 8.05 -4.20
C LEU A 104 -9.40 8.27 -3.12
N LYS A 105 -10.10 9.41 -3.14
CA LYS A 105 -11.21 9.71 -2.22
C LYS A 105 -12.39 8.72 -2.31
N GLY A 106 -12.51 7.98 -3.41
CA GLY A 106 -13.53 6.95 -3.59
C GLY A 106 -13.18 5.59 -3.00
N LEU A 107 -11.95 5.40 -2.49
CA LEU A 107 -11.52 4.15 -1.88
C LEU A 107 -12.02 4.03 -0.44
N ASP A 108 -12.27 2.81 0.02
CA ASP A 108 -12.34 2.52 1.45
C ASP A 108 -10.94 2.33 2.08
N ASP A 109 -10.86 2.26 3.41
CA ASP A 109 -9.59 2.09 4.13
C ASP A 109 -8.86 0.78 3.76
N THR A 110 -9.59 -0.28 3.40
CA THR A 110 -9.01 -1.57 3.02
C THR A 110 -8.36 -1.48 1.65
N GLN A 111 -9.07 -0.90 0.68
CA GLN A 111 -8.56 -0.63 -0.67
C GLN A 111 -7.38 0.33 -0.64
N ALA A 112 -7.48 1.41 0.15
CA ALA A 112 -6.38 2.36 0.33
C ALA A 112 -5.14 1.68 0.92
N THR A 113 -5.32 0.85 1.96
CA THR A 113 -4.22 0.10 2.58
C THR A 113 -3.59 -0.88 1.60
N ALA A 114 -4.40 -1.63 0.86
CA ALA A 114 -3.90 -2.56 -0.14
C ALA A 114 -3.09 -1.83 -1.22
N LEU A 115 -3.58 -0.68 -1.70
CA LEU A 115 -2.86 0.13 -2.69
C LEU A 115 -1.52 0.66 -2.15
N MET A 116 -1.48 1.11 -0.90
CA MET A 116 -0.23 1.54 -0.25
C MET A 116 0.77 0.40 -0.08
N VAL A 117 0.30 -0.78 0.31
CA VAL A 117 1.14 -1.99 0.44
C VAL A 117 1.69 -2.39 -0.93
N TRP A 118 0.85 -2.41 -1.96
CA TRP A 118 1.26 -2.67 -3.35
C TRP A 118 2.32 -1.64 -3.79
N ALA A 119 2.04 -0.35 -3.68
CA ALA A 119 2.98 0.70 -4.08
C ALA A 119 4.33 0.63 -3.34
N SER A 120 4.29 0.35 -2.03
CA SER A 120 5.50 0.20 -1.20
C SER A 120 6.28 -1.06 -1.55
N ALA A 121 5.59 -2.15 -1.93
CA ALA A 121 6.22 -3.43 -2.27
C ALA A 121 7.22 -3.30 -3.43
N PHE A 122 6.95 -2.41 -4.39
CA PHE A 122 7.88 -2.09 -5.47
C PHE A 122 9.27 -1.65 -4.95
N TRP A 123 9.32 -0.80 -3.92
CA TRP A 123 10.59 -0.24 -3.42
C TRP A 123 11.36 -1.16 -2.47
N VAL A 124 10.69 -2.17 -1.91
CA VAL A 124 11.33 -3.14 -0.99
C VAL A 124 11.57 -4.51 -1.63
N SER A 125 11.02 -4.74 -2.82
CA SER A 125 11.23 -5.96 -3.60
C SER A 125 12.66 -6.01 -4.13
N ARG A 126 13.30 -7.18 -4.01
CA ARG A 126 14.64 -7.42 -4.60
C ARG A 126 14.62 -7.44 -6.14
N ASN A 127 13.45 -7.65 -6.73
CA ASN A 127 13.29 -7.82 -8.17
C ASN A 127 12.76 -6.54 -8.86
N CYS A 128 12.50 -5.48 -8.10
CA CYS A 128 11.97 -4.23 -8.62
C CYS A 128 13.03 -3.12 -8.51
N SER A 129 13.12 -2.31 -9.55
CA SER A 129 13.97 -1.12 -9.63
C SER A 129 13.24 -0.06 -10.44
N ALA A 130 13.66 1.21 -10.34
CA ALA A 130 13.03 2.30 -11.10
C ALA A 130 12.92 2.01 -12.61
N GLU A 131 13.82 1.18 -13.15
CA GLU A 131 13.87 0.80 -14.57
C GLU A 131 12.75 -0.17 -14.98
N ASN A 132 12.14 -0.91 -14.04
CA ASN A 132 11.09 -1.88 -14.33
C ASN A 132 9.70 -1.50 -13.80
N MET A 133 9.49 -0.22 -13.46
CA MET A 133 8.19 0.28 -12.99
C MET A 133 7.05 0.02 -14.00
N ASP A 134 7.33 0.12 -15.30
CA ASP A 134 6.36 -0.18 -16.36
C ASP A 134 5.94 -1.66 -16.41
N GLU A 135 6.84 -2.58 -16.08
CA GLU A 135 6.52 -4.01 -15.96
C GLU A 135 5.68 -4.28 -14.71
N TYR A 136 6.06 -3.66 -13.61
CA TYR A 136 5.32 -3.76 -12.35
C TYR A 136 3.86 -3.29 -12.49
N ILE A 137 3.66 -2.17 -13.19
CA ILE A 137 2.32 -1.62 -13.44
C ILE A 137 1.52 -2.47 -14.42
N ARG A 138 2.16 -3.10 -15.41
CA ARG A 138 1.46 -4.03 -16.31
C ARG A 138 0.94 -5.28 -15.59
N ALA A 139 1.56 -5.66 -14.48
CA ALA A 139 1.14 -6.78 -13.65
C ALA A 139 0.03 -6.42 -12.64
N TYR A 140 -0.32 -5.13 -12.49
CA TYR A 140 -1.43 -4.65 -11.66
C TYR A 140 -2.77 -5.19 -12.15
#